data_AF-A0A3C0XQ76-F1
#
_entry.id   AF-A0A3C0XQ76-F1
#
_cell.length_a   1.000
_cell.length_b   1.000
_cell.length_c   1.000
_cell.angle_alpha   90.00
_cell.angle_beta   90.00
_cell.angle_gamma   90.00
#
_symmetry.space_group_name_H-M   'P 1'
#
loop_
_entity.id
_entity.type
_entity.pdbx_description
1 polymer ?
#
loop_
_entity_poly.entity_id
_entity_poly.type
_entity_poly.pdbx_seq_one_letter_code
_entity_poly.pdbx_strand_id
1 'polypeptide(L)'
;MNYQGSSRHLVKNSRSALLAAIELYNKPRIEYRDESFVILLLNAWELLFKAILSKARQSIYYPKDRRTPYRTLAMKDALERCVPHLPSGTPTAAIRQNLQLIETYRDNAVHFYNVHDFGRLVYGLAQPAVVNYARLLESVFGHRLSQDITWDLLPLGLAPPIDPVQYLNEVSGRGDPAIDQFIQEIARAAALVGEAGEDTGRLFTNFKVVLQSAKKVTQADAVIGVEGGGGGDGPLTIIRDRSPDDTHPLRRSAVLERIGKFPSGYSTTYLFQVLSWKYAIKQDKRYCVVSGVTGGIQYSHELASMLRKLTAADIEAALVDYGKRPKNRA
;
A
#
# COMPACT_ATOMS: atom_id res chain seq x y z
N MET A 1 -37.23 -8.05 -19.78
CA MET A 1 -35.79 -7.67 -19.85
C MET A 1 -35.19 -7.95 -18.48
N ASN A 2 -34.03 -8.61 -18.39
CA ASN A 2 -33.40 -8.86 -17.09
C ASN A 2 -32.69 -7.59 -16.60
N TYR A 3 -33.37 -6.81 -15.75
CA TYR A 3 -32.87 -5.55 -15.19
C TYR A 3 -31.67 -5.72 -14.25
N GLN A 4 -31.38 -6.95 -13.82
CA GLN A 4 -30.24 -7.25 -12.96
C GLN A 4 -29.01 -7.68 -13.78
N GLY A 5 -29.19 -8.06 -15.06
CA GLY A 5 -28.16 -8.75 -15.83
C GLY A 5 -27.78 -10.11 -15.23
N SER A 6 -26.84 -10.81 -15.86
CA SER A 6 -26.32 -12.08 -15.32
C SER A 6 -25.03 -11.81 -14.54
N SER A 7 -25.07 -11.91 -13.20
CA SER A 7 -23.89 -11.76 -12.34
C SER A 7 -22.69 -12.60 -12.82
N ARG A 8 -22.89 -13.87 -13.17
CA ARG A 8 -21.82 -14.75 -13.69
C ARG A 8 -21.13 -14.22 -14.95
N HIS A 9 -21.89 -13.66 -15.89
CA HIS A 9 -21.35 -13.10 -17.13
C HIS A 9 -20.62 -11.78 -16.87
N LEU A 10 -21.16 -10.94 -15.98
CA LEU A 10 -20.53 -9.69 -15.56
C LEU A 10 -19.18 -9.94 -14.89
N VAL A 11 -19.08 -10.92 -13.97
CA VAL A 11 -17.81 -11.32 -13.35
C VAL A 11 -16.82 -11.83 -14.39
N LYS A 12 -17.26 -12.68 -15.33
CA LYS A 12 -16.39 -13.19 -16.39
C LYS A 12 -15.82 -12.05 -17.24
N ASN A 13 -16.67 -11.14 -17.70
CA ASN A 13 -16.23 -10.02 -18.53
C ASN A 13 -15.36 -9.02 -17.75
N SER A 14 -15.71 -8.77 -16.49
CA SER A 14 -14.93 -7.92 -15.58
C SER A 14 -13.51 -8.46 -15.43
N ARG A 15 -13.35 -9.77 -15.19
CA ARG A 15 -12.04 -10.43 -15.14
C ARG A 15 -11.31 -10.29 -16.46
N SER A 16 -11.92 -10.67 -17.58
CA SER A 16 -11.29 -10.54 -18.90
C SER A 16 -10.82 -9.12 -19.22
N ALA A 17 -11.58 -8.10 -18.84
CA ALA A 17 -11.17 -6.70 -18.99
C ALA A 17 -9.94 -6.35 -18.14
N LEU A 18 -9.88 -6.83 -16.90
CA LEU A 18 -8.70 -6.64 -16.04
C LEU A 18 -7.46 -7.35 -16.60
N LEU A 19 -7.60 -8.59 -17.06
CA LEU A 19 -6.49 -9.35 -17.65
C LEU A 19 -5.96 -8.64 -18.89
N ALA A 20 -6.86 -8.18 -19.77
CA ALA A 20 -6.49 -7.40 -20.95
C ALA A 20 -5.77 -6.10 -20.60
N ALA A 21 -6.18 -5.40 -19.53
CA ALA A 21 -5.47 -4.23 -19.03
C ALA A 21 -4.02 -4.60 -18.64
N ILE A 22 -3.86 -5.64 -17.80
CA ILE A 22 -2.53 -6.08 -17.33
C ILE A 22 -1.64 -6.56 -18.50
N GLU A 23 -2.18 -7.28 -19.46
CA GLU A 23 -1.43 -7.72 -20.64
C GLU A 23 -0.97 -6.54 -21.49
N LEU A 24 -1.85 -5.57 -21.73
CA LEU A 24 -1.55 -4.37 -22.49
C LEU A 24 -0.44 -3.54 -21.82
N TYR A 25 -0.53 -3.40 -20.50
CA TYR A 25 0.46 -2.72 -19.68
C TYR A 25 1.86 -3.32 -19.87
N ASN A 26 1.96 -4.65 -19.85
CA ASN A 26 3.23 -5.35 -19.95
C ASN A 26 3.79 -5.41 -21.38
N LYS A 27 3.07 -4.89 -22.38
CA LYS A 27 3.60 -4.82 -23.75
C LYS A 27 4.61 -3.67 -23.87
N PRO A 28 5.78 -3.91 -24.49
CA PRO A 28 6.90 -2.96 -24.50
C PRO A 28 6.72 -1.76 -25.46
N ARG A 29 5.93 -1.87 -26.53
CA ARG A 29 5.80 -0.80 -27.54
C ARG A 29 4.36 -0.60 -27.99
N ILE A 30 3.65 0.29 -27.31
CA ILE A 30 2.31 0.77 -27.66
C ILE A 30 2.26 2.27 -27.33
N GLU A 31 1.96 3.10 -28.31
CA GLU A 31 1.93 4.57 -28.15
C GLU A 31 0.75 5.03 -27.30
N TYR A 32 -0.40 4.35 -27.39
CA TYR A 32 -1.63 4.67 -26.66
C TYR A 32 -1.88 3.71 -25.48
N ARG A 33 -0.80 3.30 -24.80
CA ARG A 33 -0.81 2.20 -23.82
C ARG A 33 -1.52 2.59 -22.54
N ASP A 34 -1.14 3.72 -21.97
CA ASP A 34 -1.55 4.11 -20.62
C ASP A 34 -3.04 4.51 -20.61
N GLU A 35 -3.51 5.14 -21.68
CA GLU A 35 -4.92 5.49 -21.89
C GLU A 35 -5.78 4.24 -22.07
N SER A 36 -5.36 3.35 -22.97
CA SER A 36 -6.06 2.08 -23.21
C SER A 36 -6.09 1.21 -21.94
N PHE A 37 -4.99 1.20 -21.19
CA PHE A 37 -4.88 0.51 -19.91
C PHE A 37 -5.91 1.03 -18.90
N VAL A 38 -5.96 2.35 -18.70
CA VAL A 38 -6.88 2.99 -17.75
C VAL A 38 -8.34 2.76 -18.13
N ILE A 39 -8.68 2.82 -19.42
CA ILE A 39 -10.03 2.53 -19.91
C ILE A 39 -10.45 1.09 -19.56
N LEU A 40 -9.57 0.12 -19.83
CA LEU A 40 -9.84 -1.29 -19.53
C LEU A 40 -9.94 -1.56 -18.02
N LEU A 41 -9.08 -0.91 -17.21
CA LEU A 41 -9.09 -1.01 -15.76
C LEU A 41 -10.40 -0.46 -15.16
N LEU A 42 -10.85 0.73 -15.58
CA LEU A 42 -12.11 1.32 -15.14
C LEU A 42 -13.32 0.47 -15.56
N ASN A 43 -13.30 -0.06 -16.79
CA ASN A 43 -14.35 -0.96 -17.29
C ASN A 43 -14.42 -2.26 -16.46
N ALA A 44 -13.26 -2.82 -16.08
CA ALA A 44 -13.21 -3.99 -15.22
C ALA A 44 -13.92 -3.72 -13.88
N TRP A 45 -13.62 -2.58 -13.24
CA TRP A 45 -14.27 -2.14 -12.00
C TRP A 45 -15.77 -1.88 -12.15
N GLU A 46 -16.19 -1.20 -13.23
CA GLU A 46 -17.61 -0.96 -13.51
C GLU A 46 -18.40 -2.27 -13.62
N LEU A 47 -17.86 -3.25 -14.35
CA LEU A 47 -18.47 -4.56 -14.50
C LEU A 47 -18.49 -5.34 -13.17
N LEU A 48 -17.47 -5.18 -12.32
CA LEU A 48 -17.42 -5.81 -11.00
C LEU A 48 -18.53 -5.26 -10.10
N PHE A 49 -18.68 -3.93 -10.00
CA PHE A 49 -19.75 -3.32 -9.20
C PHE A 49 -21.14 -3.73 -9.69
N LYS A 50 -21.34 -3.73 -11.02
CA LYS A 50 -22.58 -4.26 -11.62
C LYS A 50 -22.82 -5.72 -11.27
N ALA A 51 -21.78 -6.55 -11.24
CA ALA A 51 -21.90 -7.96 -10.86
C ALA A 51 -22.34 -8.13 -9.41
N ILE A 52 -21.86 -7.28 -8.50
CA ILE A 52 -22.21 -7.27 -7.07
C ILE A 52 -23.66 -6.84 -6.90
N LEU A 53 -24.08 -5.76 -7.55
CA LEU A 53 -25.48 -5.32 -7.59
C LEU A 53 -26.40 -6.41 -8.12
N SER A 54 -26.00 -7.05 -9.24
CA SER A 54 -26.72 -8.18 -9.83
C SER A 54 -26.86 -9.35 -8.85
N LYS A 55 -25.79 -9.68 -8.11
CA LYS A 55 -25.80 -10.71 -7.06
C LYS A 55 -26.75 -10.36 -5.91
N ALA A 56 -26.82 -9.08 -5.55
CA ALA A 56 -27.75 -8.54 -4.56
C ALA A 56 -29.18 -8.33 -5.09
N ARG A 57 -29.49 -8.79 -6.32
CA ARG A 57 -30.79 -8.62 -7.00
C ARG A 57 -31.18 -7.15 -7.24
N GLN A 58 -30.21 -6.25 -7.29
CA GLN A 58 -30.39 -4.84 -7.61
C GLN A 58 -30.32 -4.58 -9.12
N SER A 59 -30.99 -3.51 -9.58
CA SER A 59 -30.95 -3.09 -10.99
C SER A 59 -29.59 -2.49 -11.35
N ILE A 60 -29.04 -2.92 -12.49
CA ILE A 60 -27.81 -2.35 -13.08
C ILE A 60 -28.10 -1.27 -14.14
N TYR A 61 -29.36 -0.88 -14.28
CA TYR A 61 -29.82 0.14 -15.23
C TYR A 61 -30.31 1.39 -14.52
N TYR A 62 -30.20 2.52 -15.21
CA TYR A 62 -30.94 3.72 -14.84
C TYR A 62 -32.44 3.51 -15.04
N PRO A 63 -33.28 4.26 -14.30
CA PRO A 63 -34.72 4.31 -14.58
C PRO A 63 -34.96 4.64 -16.06
N LYS A 64 -35.84 3.87 -16.71
CA LYS A 64 -36.12 4.03 -18.13
C LYS A 64 -36.96 5.28 -18.34
N ASP A 65 -36.47 6.22 -19.14
CA ASP A 65 -37.29 7.27 -19.71
C ASP A 65 -37.89 6.81 -21.05
N ARG A 66 -39.12 7.25 -21.35
CA ARG A 66 -39.93 6.75 -22.48
C ARG A 66 -39.28 6.99 -23.85
N ARG A 67 -38.39 7.98 -23.98
CA ARG A 67 -37.81 8.42 -25.25
C ARG A 67 -36.31 8.14 -25.39
N THR A 68 -35.67 7.51 -24.40
CA THR A 68 -34.23 7.25 -24.42
C THR A 68 -33.93 5.75 -24.47
N PRO A 69 -32.80 5.36 -25.09
CA PRO A 69 -32.35 3.97 -25.02
C PRO A 69 -32.01 3.60 -23.58
N TYR A 70 -32.10 2.30 -23.26
CA TYR A 70 -31.70 1.79 -21.96
C TYR A 70 -30.23 2.10 -21.70
N ARG A 71 -29.95 2.70 -20.54
CA ARG A 71 -28.59 3.00 -20.08
C ARG A 71 -28.27 2.17 -18.84
N THR A 72 -27.11 1.51 -18.86
CA THR A 72 -26.55 0.87 -17.66
C THR A 72 -25.87 1.90 -16.78
N LEU A 73 -25.77 1.64 -15.50
CA LEU A 73 -25.05 2.50 -14.55
C LEU A 73 -23.62 2.75 -15.00
N ALA A 74 -23.15 3.99 -14.89
CA ALA A 74 -21.72 4.30 -15.00
C ALA A 74 -20.96 3.80 -13.77
N MET A 75 -19.63 3.73 -13.85
CA MET A 75 -18.77 3.29 -12.75
C MET A 75 -19.09 3.99 -11.42
N LYS A 76 -19.23 5.33 -11.40
CA LYS A 76 -19.47 6.11 -10.15
C LYS A 76 -20.76 5.70 -9.48
N ASP A 77 -21.84 5.71 -10.25
CA ASP A 77 -23.17 5.37 -9.76
C ASP A 77 -23.29 3.89 -9.38
N ALA A 78 -22.57 3.01 -10.09
CA ALA A 78 -22.48 1.60 -9.74
C ALA A 78 -21.74 1.40 -8.41
N LEU A 79 -20.63 2.13 -8.17
CA LEU A 79 -19.90 2.11 -6.91
C LEU A 79 -20.78 2.60 -5.76
N GLU A 80 -21.45 3.74 -5.89
CA GLU A 80 -22.31 4.31 -4.84
C GLU A 80 -23.43 3.37 -4.42
N ARG A 81 -24.11 2.76 -5.40
CA ARG A 81 -25.16 1.76 -5.12
C ARG A 81 -24.59 0.46 -4.55
N CYS A 82 -23.33 0.15 -4.84
CA CYS A 82 -22.67 -1.07 -4.39
C CYS A 82 -22.22 -0.98 -2.93
N VAL A 83 -21.93 0.22 -2.40
CA VAL A 83 -21.47 0.44 -1.01
C VAL A 83 -22.23 -0.39 0.05
N PRO A 84 -23.57 -0.39 0.13
CA PRO A 84 -24.30 -1.17 1.14
C PRO A 84 -24.17 -2.68 1.00
N HIS A 85 -23.68 -3.18 -0.13
CA HIS A 85 -23.52 -4.60 -0.44
C HIS A 85 -22.06 -5.08 -0.36
N LEU A 86 -21.14 -4.21 0.05
CA LEU A 86 -19.73 -4.56 0.21
C LEU A 86 -19.48 -5.29 1.54
N PRO A 87 -18.51 -6.21 1.59
CA PRO A 87 -18.10 -6.86 2.82
C PRO A 87 -17.61 -5.86 3.88
N SER A 88 -17.88 -6.15 5.16
CA SER A 88 -17.39 -5.36 6.30
C SER A 88 -15.85 -5.30 6.29
N GLY A 89 -15.28 -4.10 6.42
CA GLY A 89 -13.82 -3.87 6.37
C GLY A 89 -13.26 -3.57 4.98
N THR A 90 -14.11 -3.45 3.95
CA THR A 90 -13.70 -2.98 2.63
C THR A 90 -13.32 -1.49 2.70
N PRO A 91 -12.11 -1.10 2.23
CA PRO A 91 -11.62 0.28 2.26
C PRO A 91 -12.35 1.12 1.20
N THR A 92 -13.59 1.49 1.49
CA THR A 92 -14.49 2.06 0.50
C THR A 92 -14.08 3.48 0.16
N ALA A 93 -13.54 4.23 1.12
CA ALA A 93 -13.03 5.58 0.87
C ALA A 93 -11.80 5.53 -0.04
N ALA A 94 -10.82 4.67 0.25
CA ALA A 94 -9.63 4.53 -0.57
C ALA A 94 -9.94 4.03 -1.99
N ILE A 95 -10.83 3.04 -2.15
CA ILE A 95 -11.24 2.54 -3.46
C ILE A 95 -11.92 3.65 -4.27
N ARG A 96 -12.83 4.41 -3.65
CA ARG A 96 -13.53 5.51 -4.31
C ARG A 96 -12.56 6.57 -4.82
N GLN A 97 -11.68 7.03 -3.95
CA GLN A 97 -10.70 8.07 -4.28
C GLN A 97 -9.71 7.59 -5.34
N ASN A 98 -9.23 6.34 -5.23
CA ASN A 98 -8.34 5.74 -6.22
C ASN A 98 -8.96 5.69 -7.62
N LEU A 99 -10.21 5.20 -7.73
CA LEU A 99 -10.90 5.11 -9.01
C LEU A 99 -11.24 6.49 -9.58
N GLN A 100 -11.57 7.47 -8.73
CA GLN A 100 -11.80 8.85 -9.16
C GLN A 100 -10.52 9.48 -9.74
N LEU A 101 -9.36 9.27 -9.12
CA LEU A 101 -8.09 9.78 -9.65
C LEU A 101 -7.73 9.13 -11.00
N ILE A 102 -7.97 7.82 -11.14
CA ILE A 102 -7.77 7.11 -12.41
C ILE A 102 -8.73 7.63 -13.49
N GLU A 103 -9.96 7.99 -13.11
CA GLU A 103 -10.91 8.61 -14.03
C GLU A 103 -10.52 10.03 -14.42
N THR A 104 -10.06 10.85 -13.48
CA THR A 104 -9.51 12.17 -13.79
C THR A 104 -8.32 12.06 -14.74
N TYR A 105 -7.45 11.06 -14.54
CA TYR A 105 -6.36 10.78 -15.46
C TYR A 105 -6.88 10.48 -16.87
N ARG A 106 -7.89 9.61 -17.00
CA ARG A 106 -8.52 9.29 -18.30
C ARG A 106 -9.04 10.53 -19.00
N ASP A 107 -9.75 11.38 -18.27
CA ASP A 107 -10.41 12.56 -18.84
C ASP A 107 -9.39 13.65 -19.24
N ASN A 108 -8.27 13.72 -18.53
CA ASN A 108 -7.20 14.69 -18.78
C ASN A 108 -6.02 14.12 -19.59
N ALA A 109 -6.11 12.89 -20.11
CA ALA A 109 -4.99 12.20 -20.78
C ALA A 109 -4.33 13.03 -21.88
N VAL A 110 -5.12 13.79 -22.64
CA VAL A 110 -4.65 14.68 -23.72
C VAL A 110 -3.78 15.83 -23.20
N HIS A 111 -4.03 16.31 -21.98
CA HIS A 111 -3.22 17.34 -21.36
C HIS A 111 -1.84 16.82 -20.92
N PHE A 112 -1.70 15.50 -20.74
CA PHE A 112 -0.45 14.89 -20.28
C PHE A 112 0.49 14.43 -21.39
N TYR A 113 0.11 14.60 -22.66
CA TYR A 113 0.94 14.18 -23.81
C TYR A 113 2.31 14.87 -23.88
N ASN A 114 2.41 16.10 -23.36
CA ASN A 114 3.65 16.88 -23.39
C ASN A 114 4.60 16.52 -22.23
N VAL A 115 4.18 15.64 -21.32
CA VAL A 115 4.90 15.32 -20.09
C VAL A 115 5.53 13.95 -20.23
N HIS A 116 6.84 13.93 -20.43
CA HIS A 116 7.60 12.68 -20.42
C HIS A 116 7.45 11.98 -19.07
N ASP A 117 7.23 10.67 -19.10
CA ASP A 117 7.18 9.79 -17.93
C ASP A 117 5.97 9.94 -16.99
N PHE A 118 4.93 10.71 -17.36
CA PHE A 118 3.72 10.85 -16.52
C PHE A 118 2.94 9.54 -16.33
N GLY A 119 3.05 8.61 -17.28
CA GLY A 119 2.52 7.25 -17.15
C GLY A 119 3.00 6.51 -15.90
N ARG A 120 4.13 6.91 -15.29
CA ARG A 120 4.64 6.32 -14.05
C ARG A 120 3.76 6.61 -12.83
N LEU A 121 3.05 7.74 -12.81
CA LEU A 121 2.10 8.06 -11.74
C LEU A 121 0.83 7.22 -11.82
N VAL A 122 0.40 6.88 -13.04
CA VAL A 122 -0.70 5.93 -13.27
C VAL A 122 -0.39 4.62 -12.56
N TYR A 123 0.87 4.19 -12.53
CA TYR A 123 1.27 2.91 -11.94
C TYR A 123 1.12 2.92 -10.42
N GLY A 124 1.44 4.04 -9.78
CA GLY A 124 1.21 4.23 -8.35
C GLY A 124 -0.27 4.16 -7.96
N LEU A 125 -1.18 4.56 -8.86
CA LEU A 125 -2.63 4.45 -8.67
C LEU A 125 -3.17 3.07 -9.08
N ALA A 126 -2.64 2.49 -10.15
CA ALA A 126 -3.14 1.27 -10.77
C ALA A 126 -2.90 0.04 -9.90
N GLN A 127 -1.73 -0.07 -9.26
CA GLN A 127 -1.44 -1.23 -8.43
C GLN A 127 -2.41 -1.37 -7.24
N PRO A 128 -2.68 -0.32 -6.43
CA PRO A 128 -3.74 -0.37 -5.43
C PRO A 128 -5.09 -0.76 -6.03
N ALA A 129 -5.44 -0.25 -7.21
CA ALA A 129 -6.68 -0.62 -7.90
C ALA A 129 -6.75 -2.12 -8.22
N VAL A 130 -5.68 -2.71 -8.75
CA VAL A 130 -5.62 -4.15 -9.07
C VAL A 130 -5.68 -5.00 -7.79
N VAL A 131 -4.95 -4.62 -6.74
CA VAL A 131 -4.93 -5.34 -5.46
C VAL A 131 -6.29 -5.28 -4.77
N ASN A 132 -6.91 -4.11 -4.71
CA ASN A 132 -8.23 -3.94 -4.12
C ASN A 132 -9.30 -4.67 -4.93
N TYR A 133 -9.24 -4.64 -6.26
CA TYR A 133 -10.11 -5.42 -7.13
C TYR A 133 -10.01 -6.91 -6.80
N ALA A 134 -8.78 -7.44 -6.69
CA ALA A 134 -8.55 -8.86 -6.47
C ALA A 134 -9.13 -9.33 -5.13
N ARG A 135 -8.90 -8.56 -4.06
CA ARG A 135 -9.49 -8.82 -2.73
C ARG A 135 -11.01 -8.80 -2.76
N LEU A 136 -11.59 -7.85 -3.50
CA LEU A 136 -13.03 -7.67 -3.59
C LEU A 136 -13.69 -8.78 -4.41
N LEU A 137 -13.07 -9.19 -5.51
CA LEU A 137 -13.48 -10.36 -6.29
C LEU A 137 -13.45 -11.65 -5.46
N GLU A 138 -12.37 -11.88 -4.70
CA GLU A 138 -12.23 -13.06 -3.85
C GLU A 138 -13.27 -13.07 -2.72
N SER A 139 -13.41 -11.95 -2.01
CA SER A 139 -14.36 -11.85 -0.88
C SER A 139 -15.82 -11.99 -1.29
N VAL A 140 -16.23 -11.43 -2.44
CA VAL A 140 -17.62 -11.47 -2.88
C VAL A 140 -17.93 -12.72 -3.70
N PHE A 141 -17.04 -13.17 -4.59
CA PHE A 141 -17.32 -14.26 -5.52
C PHE A 141 -16.50 -15.53 -5.29
N GLY A 142 -15.55 -15.52 -4.35
CA GLY A 142 -14.69 -16.68 -4.07
C GLY A 142 -13.70 -17.01 -5.20
N HIS A 143 -13.49 -16.08 -6.12
CA HIS A 143 -12.59 -16.28 -7.27
C HIS A 143 -11.23 -15.62 -7.02
N ARG A 144 -10.17 -16.40 -7.21
CA ARG A 144 -8.78 -15.93 -7.11
C ARG A 144 -8.22 -15.66 -8.50
N LEU A 145 -7.73 -14.44 -8.71
CA LEU A 145 -7.05 -14.02 -9.94
C LEU A 145 -5.73 -14.77 -10.19
N SER A 146 -5.14 -15.36 -9.15
CA SER A 146 -3.94 -16.22 -9.30
C SER A 146 -4.16 -17.44 -10.18
N GLN A 147 -5.41 -17.83 -10.42
CA GLN A 147 -5.75 -18.95 -11.29
C GLN A 147 -5.82 -18.56 -12.78
N ASP A 148 -5.77 -17.27 -13.09
CA ASP A 148 -6.05 -16.76 -14.45
C ASP A 148 -4.80 -16.39 -15.25
N ILE A 149 -3.70 -16.01 -14.59
CA ILE A 149 -2.45 -15.59 -15.24
C ILE A 149 -1.24 -16.01 -14.39
N THR A 150 -0.08 -16.16 -15.04
CA THR A 150 1.24 -16.18 -14.40
C THR A 150 1.64 -14.77 -13.94
N TRP A 151 1.65 -14.53 -12.63
CA TRP A 151 1.91 -13.20 -12.04
C TRP A 151 3.40 -12.83 -11.94
N ASP A 152 4.29 -13.77 -12.21
CA ASP A 152 5.74 -13.57 -12.15
C ASP A 152 6.25 -12.94 -13.45
N LEU A 153 6.04 -11.63 -13.59
CA LEU A 153 6.59 -10.84 -14.68
C LEU A 153 7.82 -10.09 -14.18
N LEU A 154 8.99 -10.43 -14.74
CA LEU A 154 10.22 -9.71 -14.43
C LEU A 154 10.22 -8.38 -15.20
N PRO A 155 10.35 -7.23 -14.54
CA PRO A 155 10.50 -5.96 -15.25
C PRO A 155 11.88 -5.95 -15.93
N LEU A 156 11.89 -6.18 -17.24
CA LEU A 156 13.07 -6.02 -18.08
C LEU A 156 13.02 -4.62 -18.69
N GLY A 157 13.89 -3.73 -18.21
CA GLY A 157 13.99 -2.36 -18.68
C GLY A 157 15.43 -1.90 -18.74
N LEU A 158 15.73 -0.99 -19.67
CA LEU A 158 17.05 -0.35 -19.77
C LEU A 158 17.27 0.72 -18.69
N ALA A 159 16.18 1.33 -18.22
CA ALA A 159 16.20 2.33 -17.16
C ALA A 159 15.77 1.69 -15.82
N PRO A 160 16.41 2.07 -14.69
CA PRO A 160 15.91 1.69 -13.38
C PRO A 160 14.52 2.32 -13.17
N PRO A 161 13.59 1.61 -12.50
CA PRO A 161 12.31 2.18 -12.14
C PRO A 161 12.54 3.37 -11.20
N ILE A 162 12.02 4.53 -11.59
CA ILE A 162 12.11 5.78 -10.83
C ILE A 162 11.02 5.77 -9.75
N ASP A 163 11.35 6.25 -8.56
CA ASP A 163 10.39 6.42 -7.46
C ASP A 163 9.34 7.47 -7.85
N PRO A 164 8.02 7.15 -7.83
CA PRO A 164 6.96 8.11 -8.11
C PRO A 164 7.06 9.41 -7.32
N VAL A 165 7.55 9.38 -6.08
CA VAL A 165 7.73 10.58 -5.24
C VAL A 165 8.90 11.44 -5.73
N GLN A 166 10.00 10.82 -6.17
CA GLN A 166 11.10 11.55 -6.79
C GLN A 166 10.65 12.20 -8.10
N TYR A 167 9.89 11.46 -8.91
CA TYR A 167 9.30 12.00 -10.13
C TYR A 167 8.35 13.17 -9.85
N LEU A 168 7.45 13.05 -8.85
CA LEU A 168 6.58 14.14 -8.44
C LEU A 168 7.38 15.38 -8.06
N ASN A 169 8.45 15.23 -7.29
CA ASN A 169 9.30 16.35 -6.87
C ASN A 169 10.06 16.99 -8.05
N GLU A 170 10.43 16.23 -9.08
CA GLU A 170 11.12 16.74 -10.28
C GLU A 170 10.18 17.47 -11.25
N VAL A 171 8.90 17.11 -11.26
CA VAL A 171 7.88 17.68 -12.14
C VAL A 171 7.15 18.84 -11.46
N SER A 172 7.05 18.82 -10.13
CA SER A 172 6.56 19.94 -9.32
C SER A 172 7.41 21.18 -9.64
N GLY A 173 6.80 22.19 -10.26
CA GLY A 173 7.49 23.43 -10.65
C GLY A 173 7.93 23.52 -12.12
N ARG A 174 7.61 22.53 -12.97
CA ARG A 174 7.80 22.63 -14.44
C ARG A 174 6.72 23.46 -15.15
N GLY A 175 5.67 23.88 -14.44
CA GLY A 175 4.74 24.93 -14.88
C GLY A 175 3.56 24.49 -15.75
N ASP A 176 3.20 23.21 -15.78
CA ASP A 176 1.95 22.78 -16.41
C ASP A 176 0.80 22.74 -15.38
N PRO A 177 -0.19 23.64 -15.48
CA PRO A 177 -1.26 23.77 -14.49
C PRO A 177 -2.10 22.50 -14.35
N ALA A 178 -2.21 21.67 -15.40
CA ALA A 178 -2.97 20.43 -15.32
C ALA A 178 -2.27 19.38 -14.42
N ILE A 179 -0.94 19.37 -14.40
CA ILE A 179 -0.16 18.47 -13.54
C ILE A 179 -0.26 18.92 -12.09
N ASP A 180 -0.04 20.21 -11.83
CA ASP A 180 -0.10 20.75 -10.48
C ASP A 180 -1.49 20.53 -9.85
N GLN A 181 -2.54 20.71 -10.64
CA GLN A 181 -3.92 20.39 -10.23
C GLN A 181 -4.06 18.89 -9.90
N PHE A 182 -3.56 18.00 -10.75
CA PHE A 182 -3.66 16.56 -10.52
C PHE A 182 -2.88 16.11 -9.26
N ILE A 183 -1.70 16.69 -9.01
CA ILE A 183 -0.91 16.44 -7.80
C ILE A 183 -1.67 16.89 -6.54
N GLN A 184 -2.31 18.06 -6.60
CA GLN A 184 -3.17 18.54 -5.51
C GLN A 184 -4.39 17.63 -5.30
N GLU A 185 -4.96 17.05 -6.35
CA GLU A 185 -6.05 16.08 -6.20
C GLU A 185 -5.58 14.80 -5.51
N ILE A 186 -4.39 14.27 -5.83
CA ILE A 186 -3.78 13.13 -5.13
C ILE A 186 -3.59 13.46 -3.64
N ALA A 187 -3.08 14.65 -3.32
CA ALA A 187 -2.91 15.12 -1.95
C ALA A 187 -4.22 15.13 -1.16
N ARG A 188 -5.26 15.74 -1.73
CA ARG A 188 -6.59 15.85 -1.10
C ARG A 188 -7.19 14.48 -0.89
N ALA A 189 -7.09 13.60 -1.89
CA ALA A 189 -7.53 12.22 -1.78
C ALA A 189 -6.81 11.46 -0.64
N ALA A 190 -5.49 11.66 -0.49
CA ALA A 190 -4.72 11.04 0.59
C ALA A 190 -5.16 11.53 1.97
N ALA A 191 -5.41 12.83 2.13
CA ALA A 191 -5.92 13.41 3.37
C ALA A 191 -7.30 12.83 3.73
N LEU A 192 -8.23 12.75 2.77
CA LEU A 192 -9.58 12.18 2.99
C LEU A 192 -9.53 10.70 3.42
N VAL A 193 -8.61 9.93 2.87
CA VAL A 193 -8.41 8.52 3.24
C VAL A 193 -7.82 8.39 4.64
N GLY A 194 -6.88 9.27 5.00
CA GLY A 194 -6.32 9.36 6.35
C GLY A 194 -7.38 9.73 7.40
N GLU A 195 -8.23 10.70 7.11
CA GLU A 195 -9.36 11.09 7.98
C GLU A 195 -10.36 9.94 8.19
N ALA A 196 -10.55 9.08 7.18
CA ALA A 196 -11.39 7.88 7.27
C ALA A 196 -10.74 6.74 8.09
N GLY A 197 -9.49 6.89 8.54
CA GLY A 197 -8.74 5.86 9.27
C GLY A 197 -8.33 4.67 8.40
N GLU A 198 -8.34 4.83 7.07
CA GLU A 198 -7.94 3.80 6.12
C GLU A 198 -6.46 3.97 5.71
N ASP A 199 -5.76 2.86 5.45
CA ASP A 199 -4.35 2.87 5.02
C ASP A 199 -4.19 3.56 3.65
N THR A 200 -3.43 4.66 3.60
CA THR A 200 -3.12 5.42 2.39
C THR A 200 -2.42 4.59 1.32
N GLY A 201 -1.75 3.50 1.68
CA GLY A 201 -1.19 2.53 0.73
C GLY A 201 -2.24 1.88 -0.17
N ARG A 202 -3.51 1.86 0.26
CA ARG A 202 -4.65 1.37 -0.53
C ARG A 202 -5.16 2.38 -1.56
N LEU A 203 -4.73 3.63 -1.47
CA LEU A 203 -5.02 4.70 -2.43
C LEU A 203 -3.91 4.83 -3.47
N PHE A 204 -2.66 4.92 -3.02
CA PHE A 204 -1.48 5.12 -3.86
C PHE A 204 -0.30 4.34 -3.29
N THR A 205 0.41 3.59 -4.12
CA THR A 205 1.57 2.82 -3.69
C THR A 205 2.85 3.33 -4.36
N ASN A 206 3.85 3.64 -3.55
CA ASN A 206 5.23 3.86 -4.01
C ASN A 206 5.96 2.50 -4.15
N PHE A 207 6.63 2.29 -5.27
CA PHE A 207 7.44 1.09 -5.57
C PHE A 207 8.92 1.43 -5.66
N LYS A 208 9.73 0.79 -4.81
CA LYS A 208 11.20 0.77 -4.92
C LYS A 208 11.63 -0.62 -5.36
N VAL A 209 12.08 -0.78 -6.60
CA VAL A 209 12.64 -2.06 -7.07
C VAL A 209 14.14 -2.05 -6.82
N VAL A 210 14.62 -2.97 -5.98
CA VAL A 210 16.07 -3.14 -5.72
C VAL A 210 16.47 -4.51 -6.22
N LEU A 211 17.30 -4.55 -7.26
CA LEU A 211 17.94 -5.79 -7.71
C LEU A 211 19.20 -6.02 -6.87
N GLN A 212 19.13 -6.97 -5.94
CA GLN A 212 20.27 -7.34 -5.11
C GLN A 212 20.94 -8.61 -5.65
N SER A 213 22.24 -8.51 -5.98
CA SER A 213 23.05 -9.69 -6.30
C SER A 213 23.20 -10.56 -5.05
N ALA A 214 22.87 -11.84 -5.15
CA ALA A 214 22.73 -12.80 -4.04
C ALA A 214 23.97 -12.96 -3.12
N LYS A 215 25.11 -12.34 -3.43
CA LYS A 215 26.34 -12.39 -2.63
C LYS A 215 26.43 -11.36 -1.50
N LYS A 216 25.56 -10.36 -1.42
CA LYS A 216 25.58 -9.35 -0.35
C LYS A 216 24.18 -9.11 0.23
N VAL A 217 23.69 -10.09 0.99
CA VAL A 217 22.55 -9.91 1.89
C VAL A 217 23.06 -9.28 3.19
N THR A 218 23.35 -7.98 3.15
CA THR A 218 23.54 -7.17 4.36
C THR A 218 22.37 -6.20 4.48
N GLN A 219 21.59 -6.39 5.53
CA GLN A 219 20.41 -5.61 5.92
C GLN A 219 20.64 -4.09 5.85
N ALA A 220 19.87 -3.40 5.02
CA ALA A 220 19.42 -2.01 5.13
C ALA A 220 18.43 -1.78 3.95
N ASP A 221 17.29 -1.11 4.07
CA ASP A 221 17.17 0.29 4.46
C ASP A 221 15.92 0.55 5.30
N ALA A 222 16.12 1.09 6.50
CA ALA A 222 15.11 1.89 7.19
C ALA A 222 15.03 3.24 6.47
N VAL A 223 13.85 3.61 5.97
CA VAL A 223 13.62 4.92 5.36
C VAL A 223 13.55 5.95 6.49
N ILE A 224 14.64 6.68 6.68
CA ILE A 224 14.74 7.83 7.58
C ILE A 224 14.03 9.00 6.90
N GLY A 225 12.90 9.43 7.46
CA GLY A 225 12.27 10.71 7.12
C GLY A 225 13.09 11.85 7.69
N VAL A 226 13.49 12.80 6.85
CA VAL A 226 14.11 14.05 7.29
C VAL A 226 12.99 15.04 7.57
N GLU A 227 12.77 15.36 8.85
CA GLU A 227 12.07 16.58 9.24
C GLU A 227 13.01 17.79 9.08
N GLY A 228 12.46 18.85 8.53
CA GLY A 228 12.98 20.21 8.55
C GLY A 228 12.32 21.00 7.43
N GLY A 229 11.61 22.11 7.62
CA GLY A 229 11.27 22.89 8.80
C GLY A 229 10.72 24.21 8.27
N GLY A 230 9.58 24.67 8.77
CA GLY A 230 9.09 26.05 8.60
C GLY A 230 8.57 26.43 7.20
N GLY A 231 7.24 26.59 7.09
CA GLY A 231 6.56 27.55 6.21
C GLY A 231 7.00 27.63 4.75
N GLY A 232 6.34 26.87 3.88
CA GLY A 232 6.43 27.01 2.43
C GLY A 232 5.84 25.80 1.75
N ASP A 233 4.91 26.02 0.83
CA ASP A 233 4.26 25.02 -0.01
C ASP A 233 5.33 24.13 -0.67
N GLY A 234 5.46 22.89 -0.18
CA GLY A 234 6.55 21.96 -0.46
C GLY A 234 6.32 20.61 0.23
N PRO A 235 7.03 19.58 -0.22
CA PRO A 235 6.49 18.41 -0.91
C PRO A 235 5.51 17.59 -0.08
N LEU A 236 4.51 17.02 -0.77
CA LEU A 236 3.49 16.13 -0.21
C LEU A 236 4.12 14.93 0.49
N THR A 237 4.27 15.07 1.80
CA THR A 237 4.73 14.00 2.66
C THR A 237 3.55 13.08 2.92
N ILE A 238 3.47 11.97 2.17
CA ILE A 238 2.53 10.90 2.47
C ILE A 238 3.03 10.20 3.73
N ILE A 239 2.51 10.62 4.87
CA ILE A 239 2.76 9.96 6.16
C ILE A 239 2.10 8.59 6.10
N ARG A 240 2.90 7.53 6.14
CA ARG A 240 2.42 6.16 6.29
C ARG A 240 2.10 5.92 7.77
N ASP A 241 0.82 5.93 8.11
CA ASP A 241 0.37 5.37 9.38
C ASP A 241 0.39 3.84 9.30
N ARG A 242 1.53 3.24 9.65
CA ARG A 242 1.66 1.78 9.76
C ARG A 242 1.08 1.30 11.09
N SER A 243 0.29 0.23 11.02
CA SER A 243 -0.20 -0.47 12.21
C SER A 243 0.95 -0.92 13.11
N PRO A 244 0.85 -0.79 14.45
CA PRO A 244 1.87 -1.21 15.40
C PRO A 244 2.35 -2.67 15.24
N ASP A 245 1.46 -3.58 14.82
CA ASP A 245 1.78 -5.00 14.69
C ASP A 245 2.70 -5.30 13.48
N ASP A 246 2.68 -4.48 12.43
CA ASP A 246 3.58 -4.63 11.26
C ASP A 246 4.99 -4.09 11.54
N THR A 247 5.13 -3.16 12.49
CA THR A 247 6.42 -2.56 12.86
C THR A 247 7.18 -3.37 13.91
N HIS A 248 6.46 -4.09 14.78
CA HIS A 248 7.02 -4.84 15.90
C HIS A 248 6.51 -6.30 15.95
N PRO A 249 6.95 -7.19 15.05
CA PRO A 249 6.41 -8.55 14.98
C PRO A 249 7.01 -9.51 16.01
N LEU A 250 8.13 -9.17 16.67
CA LEU A 250 8.92 -10.14 17.45
C LEU A 250 8.50 -10.21 18.92
N ARG A 251 8.35 -11.44 19.43
CA ARG A 251 8.26 -11.71 20.87
C ARG A 251 9.67 -11.89 21.47
N ARG A 252 9.78 -11.75 22.79
CA ARG A 252 11.06 -11.90 23.52
C ARG A 252 11.82 -13.19 23.16
N SER A 253 11.12 -14.32 23.02
CA SER A 253 11.73 -15.60 22.63
C SER A 253 12.39 -15.54 21.25
N ALA A 254 11.70 -14.96 20.27
CA ALA A 254 12.20 -14.79 18.91
C ALA A 254 13.37 -13.80 18.83
N VAL A 255 13.40 -12.78 19.69
CA VAL A 255 14.55 -11.87 19.81
C VAL A 255 15.78 -12.60 20.34
N LEU A 256 15.61 -13.42 21.39
CA LEU A 256 16.71 -14.20 21.99
C LEU A 256 17.26 -15.25 21.03
N GLU A 257 16.41 -15.94 20.28
CA GLU A 257 16.81 -16.89 19.24
C GLU A 257 17.63 -16.20 18.14
N ARG A 258 17.21 -15.01 17.73
CA ARG A 258 17.90 -14.24 16.70
C ARG A 258 19.21 -13.63 17.17
N ILE A 259 19.39 -13.33 18.45
CA ILE A 259 20.67 -12.83 18.98
C ILE A 259 21.73 -13.93 19.03
N GLY A 260 21.34 -15.18 19.30
CA GLY A 260 22.28 -16.30 19.48
C GLY A 260 23.00 -16.24 20.84
N LYS A 261 24.20 -16.83 20.92
CA LYS A 261 25.03 -16.78 22.14
C LYS A 261 25.77 -15.44 22.21
N PHE A 262 25.64 -14.73 23.33
CA PHE A 262 26.52 -13.61 23.63
C PHE A 262 27.96 -14.13 23.83
N PRO A 263 28.99 -13.30 23.59
CA PRO A 263 30.39 -13.67 23.86
C PRO A 263 30.70 -13.95 25.34
N SER A 264 29.75 -13.70 26.24
CA SER A 264 29.91 -13.87 27.68
C SER A 264 29.22 -15.14 28.18
N GLY A 265 29.82 -15.80 29.17
CA GLY A 265 29.34 -17.07 29.75
C GLY A 265 28.03 -16.98 30.57
N TYR A 266 27.25 -15.90 30.43
CA TYR A 266 26.00 -15.69 31.16
C TYR A 266 24.78 -16.10 30.33
N SER A 267 23.68 -16.46 31.01
CA SER A 267 22.41 -16.80 30.35
C SER A 267 21.89 -15.63 29.51
N THR A 268 21.54 -15.91 28.25
CA THR A 268 21.00 -14.95 27.28
C THR A 268 19.76 -14.22 27.81
N THR A 269 18.96 -14.89 28.65
CA THR A 269 17.76 -14.32 29.27
C THR A 269 18.09 -13.25 30.30
N TYR A 270 19.15 -13.46 31.09
CA TYR A 270 19.62 -12.52 32.11
C TYR A 270 20.28 -11.30 31.47
N LEU A 271 21.13 -11.51 30.46
CA LEU A 271 21.76 -10.45 29.70
C LEU A 271 20.72 -9.54 29.02
N PHE A 272 19.66 -10.10 28.45
CA PHE A 272 18.57 -9.30 27.88
C PHE A 272 17.87 -8.42 28.93
N GLN A 273 17.72 -8.90 30.17
CA GLN A 273 17.12 -8.11 31.25
C GLN A 273 18.03 -6.95 31.68
N VAL A 274 19.34 -7.19 31.74
CA VAL A 274 20.36 -6.18 32.06
C VAL A 274 20.40 -5.10 30.99
N LEU A 275 20.45 -5.50 29.72
CA LEU A 275 20.50 -4.60 28.57
C LEU A 275 19.17 -3.83 28.39
N SER A 276 18.04 -4.51 28.59
CA SER A 276 16.72 -3.86 28.57
C SER A 276 16.58 -2.78 29.66
N TRP A 277 17.28 -2.92 30.78
CA TRP A 277 17.31 -1.90 31.83
C TRP A 277 18.26 -0.75 31.47
N LYS A 278 19.51 -1.05 31.09
CA LYS A 278 20.53 -0.02 30.80
C LYS A 278 20.11 0.89 29.65
N TYR A 279 19.55 0.33 28.58
CA TYR A 279 19.15 1.08 27.39
C TYR A 279 17.67 1.50 27.41
N ALA A 280 16.97 1.34 28.55
CA ALA A 280 15.56 1.70 28.71
C ALA A 280 14.64 1.19 27.57
N ILE A 281 14.92 0.00 27.04
CA ILE A 281 14.31 -0.54 25.80
C ILE A 281 12.78 -0.60 25.87
N LYS A 282 12.21 -0.74 27.08
CA LYS A 282 10.76 -0.78 27.30
C LYS A 282 10.07 0.59 27.21
N GLN A 283 10.82 1.68 27.31
CA GLN A 283 10.29 3.05 27.22
C GLN A 283 10.43 3.63 25.80
N ASP A 284 11.34 3.09 25.00
CA ASP A 284 11.58 3.56 23.64
C ASP A 284 10.61 2.92 22.64
N LYS A 285 9.73 3.76 22.07
CA LYS A 285 8.72 3.37 21.06
C LYS A 285 9.32 2.82 19.77
N ARG A 286 10.63 3.03 19.53
CA ARG A 286 11.36 2.48 18.36
C ARG A 286 11.66 0.99 18.49
N TYR A 287 11.79 0.51 19.73
CA TYR A 287 12.20 -0.86 20.01
C TYR A 287 11.10 -1.71 20.60
N CYS A 288 10.11 -1.09 21.26
CA CYS A 288 9.13 -1.79 22.07
C CYS A 288 7.74 -1.14 21.92
N VAL A 289 6.75 -1.95 21.57
CA VAL A 289 5.33 -1.57 21.58
C VAL A 289 4.51 -2.62 22.32
N VAL A 290 3.49 -2.18 23.05
CA VAL A 290 2.50 -3.09 23.64
C VAL A 290 1.46 -3.39 22.57
N SER A 291 1.34 -4.67 22.18
CA SER A 291 0.37 -5.09 21.17
C SER A 291 -1.05 -4.86 21.68
N GLY A 292 -1.87 -4.16 20.88
CA GLY A 292 -3.29 -3.97 21.19
C GLY A 292 -4.12 -5.25 21.14
N VAL A 293 -3.64 -6.28 20.40
CA VAL A 293 -4.37 -7.54 20.18
C VAL A 293 -4.09 -8.57 21.28
N THR A 294 -2.86 -8.62 21.79
CA THR A 294 -2.43 -9.64 22.76
C THR A 294 -2.09 -9.09 24.14
N GLY A 295 -2.04 -7.77 24.32
CA GLY A 295 -1.60 -7.12 25.57
C GLY A 295 -0.14 -7.39 25.93
N GLY A 296 0.59 -8.13 25.09
CA GLY A 296 1.98 -8.52 25.29
C GLY A 296 2.95 -7.49 24.71
N ILE A 297 4.15 -7.44 25.28
CA ILE A 297 5.23 -6.60 24.77
C ILE A 297 5.81 -7.24 23.50
N GLN A 298 5.83 -6.46 22.43
CA GLN A 298 6.44 -6.81 21.15
C GLN A 298 7.64 -5.91 20.84
N TYR A 299 8.56 -6.44 20.05
CA TYR A 299 9.86 -5.84 19.76
C TYR A 299 10.09 -5.68 18.25
N SER A 300 10.83 -4.64 17.87
CA SER A 300 11.21 -4.38 16.49
C SER A 300 12.40 -5.25 16.07
N HIS A 301 12.59 -5.41 14.75
CA HIS A 301 13.77 -6.08 14.20
C HIS A 301 15.08 -5.34 14.50
N GLU A 302 15.02 -4.02 14.71
CA GLU A 302 16.18 -3.18 14.99
C GLU A 302 16.80 -3.47 16.35
N LEU A 303 15.99 -3.88 17.33
CA LEU A 303 16.48 -4.25 18.66
C LEU A 303 17.50 -5.40 18.60
N ALA A 304 17.24 -6.43 17.79
CA ALA A 304 18.15 -7.56 17.65
C ALA A 304 19.49 -7.15 16.99
N SER A 305 19.44 -6.23 16.02
CA SER A 305 20.62 -5.70 15.35
C SER A 305 21.43 -4.76 16.26
N MET A 306 20.77 -3.95 17.08
CA MET A 306 21.42 -3.10 18.08
C MET A 306 22.16 -3.95 19.12
N LEU A 307 21.50 -4.98 19.66
CA LEU A 307 22.08 -5.84 20.68
C LEU A 307 23.28 -6.67 20.17
N ARG A 308 23.33 -6.99 18.87
CA ARG A 308 24.49 -7.66 18.24
C ARG A 308 25.69 -6.75 18.01
N LYS A 309 25.49 -5.42 17.93
CA LYS A 309 26.58 -4.45 17.72
C LYS A 309 27.33 -4.10 19.01
N LEU A 310 26.81 -4.51 20.17
CA LEU A 310 27.44 -4.27 21.46
C LEU A 310 28.70 -5.12 21.62
N THR A 311 29.78 -4.49 22.06
CA THR A 311 31.06 -5.16 22.31
C THR A 311 31.04 -5.84 23.69
N ALA A 312 31.98 -6.77 23.92
CA ALA A 312 32.09 -7.45 25.23
C ALA A 312 32.29 -6.45 26.40
N ALA A 313 33.01 -5.35 26.16
CA ALA A 313 33.21 -4.27 27.13
C ALA A 313 31.90 -3.55 27.50
N ASP A 314 31.01 -3.34 26.53
CA ASP A 314 29.70 -2.70 26.77
C ASP A 314 28.79 -3.58 27.64
N ILE A 315 28.87 -4.90 27.42
CA ILE A 315 28.11 -5.89 28.19
C ILE A 315 28.63 -5.97 29.62
N GLU A 316 29.94 -5.95 29.84
CA GLU A 316 30.54 -5.94 31.17
C GLU A 316 30.21 -4.65 31.94
N ALA A 317 30.30 -3.49 31.27
CA ALA A 317 29.85 -2.23 31.85
C ALA A 317 28.37 -2.29 32.23
N ALA A 318 27.52 -2.90 31.40
CA ALA A 318 26.10 -3.08 31.70
C ALA A 318 25.85 -3.97 32.92
N LEU A 319 26.65 -5.02 33.10
CA LEU A 319 26.56 -5.92 34.26
C LEU A 319 26.96 -5.21 35.57
N VAL A 320 28.01 -4.40 35.54
CA VAL A 320 28.45 -3.60 36.70
C VAL A 320 27.41 -2.57 37.09
N ASP A 321 26.83 -1.86 36.11
CA ASP A 321 25.79 -0.86 36.36
C ASP A 321 24.52 -1.50 36.91
N TYR A 322 24.14 -2.67 36.38
CA TYR A 322 22.98 -3.42 36.85
C TYR A 322 23.15 -3.94 38.28
N GLY A 323 24.37 -4.32 38.66
CA GLY A 323 24.71 -4.73 40.03
C GLY A 323 24.59 -3.61 41.06
N LYS A 324 24.79 -2.35 40.64
CA LYS A 324 24.67 -1.14 41.50
C LYS A 324 23.25 -0.61 41.61
N ARG A 325 22.29 -1.17 40.85
CA ARG A 325 20.89 -0.73 40.89
C ARG A 325 20.32 -0.95 42.30
N PRO A 326 19.58 0.03 42.88
CA PRO A 326 18.83 -0.21 44.10
C PRO A 326 17.86 -1.35 43.85
N LYS A 327 18.06 -2.47 44.55
CA LYS A 327 17.10 -3.56 44.57
C LYS A 327 15.89 -3.06 45.34
N ASN A 328 14.95 -2.43 44.65
CA ASN A 328 13.59 -2.34 45.15
C ASN A 328 13.08 -3.79 45.26
N ARG A 329 13.27 -4.38 46.43
CA ARG A 329 12.44 -5.48 46.90
C ARG A 329 11.02 -4.91 46.93
N ALA A 330 10.18 -5.39 46.01
CA ALA A 330 8.75 -5.37 46.22
C ALA A 330 8.43 -6.26 47.42
#